data_AF-A0A958J7I5-F1
#
_entry.id   AF-A0A958J7I5-F1
#
_cell.length_a   1.000
_cell.length_b   1.000
_cell.length_c   1.000
_cell.angle_alpha   90.00
_cell.angle_beta   90.00
_cell.angle_gamma   90.00
#
_symmetry.space_group_name_H-M   'P 1'
#
loop_
_entity.id
_entity.type
_entity.pdbx_description
1 polymer ?
#
loop_
_entity_poly.entity_id
_entity_poly.type
_entity_poly.pdbx_seq_one_letter_code
_entity_poly.pdbx_strand_id
1 'polypeptide(L)'
;ERALYDQFERQLDRYLDLSISHLMLSRENENEEAVALLNDEASDVFNQLSATLLELVNVNKDDAQEAAVRAEETHHASRVIITSLLIATIVLSIFIAGMLVRYIAEPVSALDEAAHSVAAGNLDVTLPVRSRDEIGSLAGSFNRMTTSLREATQKMQQQREA
;
A
#
# COMPACT_ATOMS: atom_id res chain seq x y z
N GLU A 1 -0.85 -33.54 -10.57
CA GLU A 1 0.62 -33.60 -10.72
C GLU A 1 1.25 -34.91 -10.27
N ARG A 2 1.25 -35.26 -8.97
CA ARG A 2 1.97 -36.47 -8.48
C ARG A 2 1.61 -37.77 -9.20
N ALA A 3 0.31 -38.05 -9.39
CA ALA A 3 -0.13 -39.25 -10.11
C ALA A 3 0.29 -39.26 -11.59
N LEU A 4 0.36 -38.09 -12.24
CA LEU A 4 0.75 -37.93 -13.63
C LEU A 4 2.27 -38.10 -13.80
N TYR A 5 3.04 -37.60 -12.82
CA TYR A 5 4.47 -37.83 -12.71
C TYR A 5 4.79 -39.32 -12.48
N ASP A 6 4.10 -39.97 -11.54
CA ASP A 6 4.26 -41.42 -11.30
C ASP A 6 3.88 -42.25 -12.54
N GLN A 7 2.92 -41.79 -13.34
CA GLN A 7 2.54 -42.41 -14.62
C GLN A 7 3.62 -42.23 -15.68
N PHE A 8 4.17 -41.02 -15.80
CA PHE A 8 5.27 -40.71 -16.70
C PHE A 8 6.50 -41.57 -16.38
N GLU A 9 6.89 -41.70 -15.11
CA GLU A 9 8.02 -42.54 -14.69
C GLU A 9 7.82 -44.00 -15.10
N ARG A 10 6.63 -44.59 -14.83
CA ARG A 10 6.33 -45.97 -15.24
C ARG A 10 6.38 -46.17 -16.76
N GLN A 11 5.88 -45.21 -17.54
CA GLN A 11 5.89 -45.27 -19.00
C GLN A 11 7.31 -45.11 -19.55
N LEU A 12 8.12 -44.26 -18.92
CA LEU A 12 9.53 -44.06 -19.27
C LEU A 12 10.33 -45.34 -19.02
N ASP A 13 10.17 -45.95 -17.85
CA ASP A 13 10.83 -47.21 -17.51
C ASP A 13 10.45 -48.31 -18.50
N ARG A 14 9.16 -48.43 -18.84
CA ARG A 14 8.70 -49.42 -19.84
C ARG A 14 9.28 -49.15 -21.22
N TYR A 15 9.33 -47.89 -21.66
CA TYR A 15 9.90 -47.53 -22.96
C TYR A 15 11.40 -47.85 -23.03
N LEU A 16 12.14 -47.58 -21.97
CA LEU A 16 13.57 -47.89 -21.87
C LEU A 16 13.82 -49.40 -21.91
N ASP A 17 13.02 -50.19 -21.18
CA ASP A 17 13.09 -51.66 -21.17
C ASP A 17 12.82 -52.26 -22.56
N LEU A 18 11.79 -51.78 -23.25
CA LEU A 18 11.48 -52.18 -24.63
C LEU A 18 12.59 -51.79 -25.61
N SER A 19 13.18 -50.59 -25.44
CA SER A 19 14.30 -50.12 -26.27
C SER A 19 15.56 -50.97 -26.08
N ILE A 20 15.86 -51.38 -24.84
CA ILE A 20 16.98 -52.28 -24.53
C ILE A 20 16.74 -53.67 -25.14
N SER A 21 15.52 -54.20 -25.01
CA SER A 21 15.13 -55.50 -25.57
C SER A 21 15.23 -55.51 -27.10
N HIS A 22 14.81 -54.44 -27.76
CA HIS A 22 14.98 -54.25 -29.21
C HIS A 22 16.47 -54.31 -29.62
N LEU A 23 17.35 -53.60 -28.89
CA LEU A 23 18.78 -53.62 -29.15
C LEU A 23 19.41 -55.01 -28.98
N MET A 24 18.91 -55.83 -28.05
CA MET A 24 19.38 -57.20 -27.88
C MET A 24 18.96 -58.10 -29.05
N LEU A 25 17.68 -58.09 -29.43
CA LEU A 25 17.17 -58.86 -30.58
C LEU A 25 17.88 -58.47 -31.88
N SER A 26 18.13 -57.17 -32.09
CA SER A 26 18.90 -56.68 -33.24
C SER A 26 20.35 -57.20 -33.24
N ARG A 27 20.99 -57.33 -32.07
CA ARG A 27 22.35 -57.88 -31.94
C ARG A 27 22.42 -59.39 -32.16
N GLU A 28 21.34 -60.10 -31.83
CA GLU A 28 21.20 -61.55 -32.08
C GLU A 28 20.77 -61.87 -33.52
N ASN A 29 20.63 -60.83 -34.36
CA ASN A 29 20.20 -60.88 -35.76
C ASN A 29 18.74 -61.36 -35.93
N GLU A 30 17.93 -61.24 -34.87
CA GLU A 30 16.49 -61.54 -34.82
C GLU A 30 15.68 -60.32 -35.26
N ASN A 31 15.91 -59.89 -36.50
CA ASN A 31 15.42 -58.60 -37.00
C ASN A 31 13.88 -58.53 -37.11
N GLU A 32 13.19 -59.65 -37.35
CA GLU A 32 11.73 -59.68 -37.43
C GLU A 32 11.09 -59.40 -36.06
N GLU A 33 11.59 -60.04 -35.00
CA GLU A 33 11.12 -59.84 -33.63
C GLU A 33 11.48 -58.45 -33.11
N ALA A 34 12.68 -57.96 -33.45
CA ALA A 34 13.11 -56.61 -33.14
C ALA A 34 12.17 -55.56 -33.76
N VAL A 35 11.76 -55.72 -35.03
CA VAL A 35 10.85 -54.80 -35.72
C VAL A 35 9.43 -54.89 -35.18
N ALA A 36 8.94 -56.07 -34.85
CA ALA A 36 7.62 -56.26 -34.24
C ALA A 36 7.51 -55.54 -32.88
N LEU A 37 8.54 -55.64 -32.05
CA LEU A 37 8.61 -54.98 -30.75
C LEU A 37 8.57 -53.44 -30.87
N LEU A 38 9.19 -52.88 -31.91
CA LEU A 38 9.15 -51.45 -32.18
C LEU A 38 7.80 -50.96 -32.69
N ASN A 39 7.23 -51.68 -33.67
CA ASN A 39 6.04 -51.22 -34.40
C ASN A 39 4.76 -51.28 -33.56
N ASP A 40 4.70 -52.19 -32.59
CA ASP A 40 3.51 -52.40 -31.77
C ASP A 40 3.70 -51.74 -30.39
N GLU A 41 4.44 -52.38 -29.50
CA GLU A 41 4.47 -52.00 -28.09
C GLU A 41 5.30 -50.73 -27.81
N ALA A 42 6.51 -50.61 -28.40
CA ALA A 42 7.37 -49.47 -28.08
C ALA A 42 6.82 -48.14 -28.63
N SER A 43 6.21 -48.16 -29.82
CA SER A 43 5.56 -46.99 -30.41
C SER A 43 4.35 -46.52 -29.60
N ASP A 44 3.52 -47.45 -29.12
CA ASP A 44 2.38 -47.11 -28.27
C ASP A 44 2.80 -46.55 -26.92
N VAL A 45 3.79 -47.16 -26.27
CA VAL A 45 4.33 -46.66 -25.00
C VAL A 45 4.97 -45.28 -25.19
N PHE A 46 5.68 -45.05 -26.29
CA PHE A 46 6.26 -43.74 -26.61
C PHE A 46 5.20 -42.65 -26.82
N ASN A 47 4.14 -42.97 -27.57
CA ASN A 47 3.04 -42.03 -27.81
C ASN A 47 2.34 -41.66 -26.51
N GLN A 48 2.08 -42.64 -25.64
CA GLN A 48 1.49 -42.39 -24.32
C GLN A 48 2.43 -41.59 -23.42
N LEU A 49 3.72 -41.93 -23.38
CA LEU A 49 4.75 -41.20 -22.64
C LEU A 49 4.81 -39.73 -23.07
N SER A 50 4.81 -39.48 -24.38
CA SER A 50 4.85 -38.14 -24.96
C SER A 50 3.58 -37.34 -24.61
N ALA A 51 2.41 -37.98 -24.65
CA ALA A 51 1.16 -37.36 -24.24
C ALA A 51 1.16 -36.96 -22.75
N THR A 52 1.60 -37.87 -21.87
CA THR A 52 1.73 -37.60 -20.42
C THR A 52 2.73 -36.48 -20.15
N LEU A 53 3.86 -36.43 -20.87
CA LEU A 53 4.85 -35.35 -20.75
C LEU A 53 4.27 -34.00 -21.18
N LEU A 54 3.55 -33.96 -22.31
CA LEU A 54 2.88 -32.74 -22.76
C LEU A 54 1.84 -32.26 -21.76
N GLU A 55 1.09 -33.18 -21.14
CA GLU A 55 0.13 -32.85 -20.09
C GLU A 55 0.85 -32.27 -18.85
N LEU A 56 1.95 -32.86 -18.40
CA LEU A 56 2.78 -32.31 -17.31
C LEU A 56 3.30 -30.91 -17.63
N VAL A 57 3.76 -30.67 -18.86
CA VAL A 57 4.22 -29.35 -19.31
C VAL A 57 3.08 -28.34 -19.32
N ASN A 58 1.89 -28.74 -19.78
CA ASN A 58 0.71 -27.87 -19.80
C ASN A 58 0.25 -27.51 -18.39
N VAL A 59 0.19 -28.47 -17.47
CA VAL A 59 -0.15 -28.21 -16.06
C VAL A 59 0.84 -27.22 -15.44
N ASN A 60 2.15 -27.44 -15.60
CA ASN A 60 3.16 -26.51 -15.11
C ASN A 60 3.05 -25.10 -15.72
N LYS A 61 2.68 -25.01 -17.01
CA LYS A 61 2.48 -23.74 -17.70
C LYS A 61 1.24 -23.00 -17.19
N ASP A 62 0.13 -23.71 -17.00
CA ASP A 62 -1.12 -23.14 -16.49
C ASP A 62 -0.94 -22.65 -15.06
N ASP A 63 -0.27 -23.45 -14.21
CA ASP A 63 0.06 -23.07 -12.84
C ASP A 63 1.01 -21.85 -12.79
N ALA A 64 2.00 -21.79 -13.67
CA ALA A 64 2.89 -20.63 -13.77
C ALA A 64 2.14 -19.36 -14.22
N GLN A 65 1.19 -19.50 -15.15
CA GLN A 65 0.37 -18.39 -15.61
C GLN A 65 -0.62 -17.94 -14.52
N GLU A 66 -1.24 -18.86 -13.80
CA GLU A 66 -2.11 -18.55 -12.67
C GLU A 66 -1.33 -17.89 -11.53
N ALA A 67 -0.13 -18.36 -11.23
CA ALA A 67 0.76 -17.74 -10.25
C ALA A 67 1.16 -16.31 -10.66
N ALA A 68 1.42 -16.06 -11.96
CA ALA A 68 1.70 -14.73 -12.47
C ALA A 68 0.49 -13.78 -12.33
N VAL A 69 -0.72 -14.25 -12.63
CA VAL A 69 -1.96 -13.49 -12.45
C VAL A 69 -2.23 -13.18 -10.97
N ARG A 70 -2.10 -14.18 -10.09
CA ARG A 70 -2.27 -13.99 -8.63
C ARG A 70 -1.24 -13.02 -8.04
N ALA A 71 -0.01 -13.05 -8.55
CA ALA A 71 1.00 -12.06 -8.18
C ALA A 71 0.56 -10.64 -8.59
N GLU A 72 0.02 -10.47 -9.80
CA GLU A 72 -0.48 -9.18 -10.27
C GLU A 72 -1.68 -8.67 -9.44
N GLU A 73 -2.62 -9.53 -9.07
CA GLU A 73 -3.79 -9.15 -8.25
C GLU A 73 -3.42 -8.68 -6.83
N THR A 74 -2.50 -9.38 -6.17
CA THR A 74 -2.01 -8.99 -4.83
C THR A 74 -1.25 -7.66 -4.86
N HIS A 75 -0.54 -7.37 -5.95
CA HIS A 75 0.11 -6.08 -6.16
C HIS A 75 -0.89 -4.94 -6.39
N HIS A 76 -1.97 -5.17 -7.15
CA HIS A 76 -2.99 -4.15 -7.39
C HIS A 76 -3.73 -3.74 -6.11
N ALA A 77 -4.19 -4.71 -5.32
CA ALA A 77 -4.88 -4.42 -4.06
C ALA A 77 -3.98 -3.61 -3.10
N SER A 78 -2.72 -4.03 -2.96
CA SER A 78 -1.73 -3.34 -2.12
C SER A 78 -1.47 -1.91 -2.60
N ARG A 79 -1.32 -1.71 -3.92
CA ARG A 79 -1.06 -0.39 -4.50
C ARG A 79 -2.24 0.57 -4.31
N VAL A 80 -3.48 0.10 -4.43
CA VAL A 80 -4.68 0.91 -4.20
C VAL A 80 -4.76 1.34 -2.73
N ILE A 81 -4.55 0.41 -1.79
CA ILE A 81 -4.55 0.71 -0.36
C ILE A 81 -3.48 1.75 -0.02
N ILE A 82 -2.22 1.52 -0.44
CA ILE A 82 -1.12 2.47 -0.16
C ILE A 82 -1.41 3.85 -0.76
N THR A 83 -1.87 3.91 -2.01
CA THR A 83 -2.17 5.19 -2.68
C THR A 83 -3.31 5.92 -1.98
N SER A 84 -4.37 5.21 -1.57
CA SER A 84 -5.49 5.81 -0.83
C SER A 84 -5.06 6.37 0.53
N LEU A 85 -4.19 5.66 1.26
CA LEU A 85 -3.64 6.11 2.54
C LEU A 85 -2.76 7.35 2.39
N LEU A 86 -1.94 7.42 1.34
CA LEU A 86 -1.13 8.60 1.03
C LEU A 86 -2.02 9.82 0.77
N ILE A 87 -3.05 9.67 -0.08
CA ILE A 87 -3.99 10.76 -0.38
C ILE A 87 -4.72 11.20 0.91
N ALA A 88 -5.23 10.25 1.69
CA ALA A 88 -5.91 10.55 2.95
C ALA A 88 -5.00 11.30 3.94
N THR A 89 -3.72 10.91 4.03
CA THR A 89 -2.72 11.57 4.89
C THR A 89 -2.43 13.00 4.45
N ILE A 90 -2.34 13.25 3.14
CA ILE A 90 -2.13 14.60 2.59
C ILE A 90 -3.34 15.47 2.90
N VAL A 91 -4.55 14.97 2.65
CA VAL A 91 -5.80 15.70 2.94
C VAL A 91 -5.91 16.02 4.43
N LEU A 92 -5.63 15.04 5.29
CA LEU A 92 -5.66 15.23 6.75
C LEU A 92 -4.61 16.24 7.20
N SER A 93 -3.40 16.19 6.64
CA SER A 93 -2.33 17.15 6.93
C SER A 93 -2.74 18.59 6.57
N ILE A 94 -3.30 18.79 5.37
CA ILE A 94 -3.79 20.11 4.92
C ILE A 94 -4.91 20.60 5.83
N PHE A 95 -5.85 19.71 6.19
CA PHE A 95 -6.96 20.03 7.07
C PHE A 95 -6.48 20.48 8.46
N ILE A 96 -5.58 19.70 9.08
CA ILE A 96 -4.99 20.02 10.38
C ILE A 96 -4.19 21.33 10.31
N ALA A 97 -3.38 21.52 9.27
CA ALA A 97 -2.63 22.77 9.08
C ALA A 97 -3.57 23.98 8.99
N GLY A 98 -4.67 23.87 8.24
CA GLY A 98 -5.71 24.91 8.17
C GLY A 98 -6.36 25.21 9.52
N MET A 99 -6.63 24.17 10.32
CA MET A 99 -7.15 24.36 11.69
C MET A 99 -6.14 25.09 12.58
N LEU A 100 -4.86 24.71 12.55
CA LEU A 100 -3.83 25.35 13.36
C LEU A 100 -3.68 26.84 13.00
N VAL A 101 -3.72 27.18 11.72
CA VAL A 101 -3.69 28.58 11.28
C VAL A 101 -4.90 29.34 11.84
N ARG A 102 -6.10 28.79 11.65
CA ARG A 102 -7.36 29.45 12.02
C ARG A 102 -7.56 29.63 13.52
N TYR A 103 -7.18 28.62 14.31
CA TYR A 103 -7.49 28.57 15.75
C TYR A 103 -6.32 28.93 16.64
N ILE A 104 -5.09 28.94 16.12
CA ILE A 104 -3.89 29.28 16.90
C ILE A 104 -3.15 30.46 16.28
N ALA A 105 -2.65 30.32 15.04
CA ALA A 105 -1.76 31.33 14.46
C ALA A 105 -2.44 32.69 14.27
N GLU A 106 -3.66 32.72 13.72
CA GLU A 106 -4.45 33.95 13.53
C GLU A 106 -4.74 34.67 14.86
N PRO A 107 -5.32 34.01 15.90
CA PRO A 107 -5.54 34.66 17.20
C PRO A 107 -4.27 35.14 17.89
N VAL A 108 -3.16 34.39 17.79
CA VAL A 108 -1.88 34.78 18.37
C VAL A 108 -1.32 36.02 17.68
N SER A 109 -1.36 36.06 16.34
CA SER A 109 -0.97 37.25 15.57
C SER A 109 -1.83 38.47 15.92
N ALA A 110 -3.15 38.29 16.04
CA ALA A 110 -4.05 39.37 16.43
C ALA A 110 -3.75 39.90 17.84
N LEU A 111 -3.38 39.00 18.78
CA LEU A 111 -2.99 39.38 20.13
C LEU A 111 -1.67 40.17 20.14
N ASP A 112 -0.71 39.77 19.33
CA ASP A 112 0.56 40.48 19.16
C ASP A 112 0.34 41.89 18.60
N GLU A 113 -0.44 42.04 17.53
CA GLU A 113 -0.79 43.33 16.95
C GLU A 113 -1.53 44.24 17.95
N ALA A 114 -2.49 43.67 18.69
CA ALA A 114 -3.23 44.41 19.72
C ALA A 114 -2.32 44.87 20.87
N ALA A 115 -1.38 44.02 21.30
CA ALA A 115 -0.41 44.38 22.33
C ALA A 115 0.49 45.54 21.89
N HIS A 116 0.97 45.53 20.64
CA HIS A 116 1.73 46.65 20.07
C HIS A 116 0.90 47.95 20.03
N SER A 117 -0.38 47.88 19.68
CA SER A 117 -1.26 49.05 19.66
C SER A 117 -1.48 49.65 21.06
N VAL A 118 -1.67 48.79 22.07
CA VAL A 118 -1.76 49.20 23.48
C VAL A 118 -0.45 49.84 23.96
N ALA A 119 0.70 49.26 23.59
CA ALA A 119 2.02 49.82 23.91
C ALA A 119 2.26 51.20 23.26
N ALA A 120 1.67 51.45 22.09
CA ALA A 120 1.68 52.75 21.42
C ALA A 120 0.68 53.77 22.03
N GLY A 121 -0.05 53.39 23.09
CA GLY A 121 -1.00 54.25 23.80
C GLY A 121 -2.44 54.16 23.31
N ASN A 122 -2.73 53.34 22.29
CA ASN A 122 -4.10 53.09 21.87
C ASN A 122 -4.76 52.04 22.76
N LEU A 123 -5.52 52.50 23.76
CA LEU A 123 -6.24 51.63 24.68
C LEU A 123 -7.63 51.22 24.17
N ASP A 124 -8.05 51.61 22.97
CA ASP A 124 -9.39 51.27 22.44
C ASP A 124 -9.40 49.98 21.61
N VAL A 125 -8.50 49.05 21.92
CA VAL A 125 -8.39 47.76 21.23
C VAL A 125 -9.08 46.67 22.05
N THR A 126 -9.90 45.86 21.38
CA THR A 126 -10.60 44.71 21.98
C THR A 126 -10.47 43.49 21.08
N LEU A 127 -10.02 42.38 21.65
CA LEU A 127 -9.89 41.10 20.95
C LEU A 127 -11.15 40.24 21.13
N PRO A 128 -11.67 39.60 20.08
CA PRO A 128 -12.82 38.71 20.22
C PRO A 128 -12.42 37.40 20.91
N VAL A 129 -13.17 37.00 21.95
CA VAL A 129 -12.99 35.71 22.63
C VAL A 129 -13.73 34.62 21.83
N ARG A 130 -13.03 34.00 20.88
CA ARG A 130 -13.61 33.03 19.93
C ARG A 130 -13.49 31.57 20.35
N SER A 131 -12.63 31.26 21.32
CA SER A 131 -12.39 29.90 21.79
C SER A 131 -12.61 29.76 23.30
N ARG A 132 -12.82 28.52 23.76
CA ARG A 132 -12.95 28.15 25.19
C ARG A 132 -11.67 27.52 25.76
N ASP A 133 -10.59 27.57 24.99
CA ASP A 133 -9.26 27.06 25.35
C ASP A 133 -8.38 28.17 25.97
N GLU A 134 -7.09 27.86 26.09
CA GLU A 134 -6.06 28.76 26.60
C GLU A 134 -5.95 30.05 25.76
N ILE A 135 -6.17 29.98 24.45
CA ILE A 135 -6.11 31.13 23.55
C ILE A 135 -7.28 32.09 23.81
N GLY A 136 -8.48 31.54 23.98
CA GLY A 136 -9.66 32.32 24.38
C GLY A 136 -9.51 32.95 25.76
N SER A 137 -8.98 32.19 26.72
CA SER A 137 -8.69 32.68 28.08
C SER A 137 -7.66 33.83 28.06
N LEU A 138 -6.63 33.72 27.21
CA LEU A 138 -5.62 34.75 27.03
C LEU A 138 -6.22 36.03 26.43
N ALA A 139 -7.03 35.92 25.38
CA ALA A 139 -7.72 37.07 24.79
C ALA A 139 -8.64 37.77 25.80
N GLY A 140 -9.39 37.01 26.61
CA GLY A 140 -10.23 37.55 27.67
C GLY A 140 -9.43 38.26 28.77
N SER A 141 -8.27 37.72 29.14
CA SER A 141 -7.36 38.33 30.12
C SER A 141 -6.74 39.62 29.58
N PHE A 142 -6.32 39.63 28.32
CA PHE A 142 -5.82 40.81 27.63
C PHE A 142 -6.85 41.95 27.63
N ASN A 143 -8.11 41.66 27.27
CA ASN A 143 -9.16 42.68 27.27
C ASN A 143 -9.41 43.29 28.65
N ARG A 144 -9.38 42.48 29.72
CA ARG A 144 -9.51 42.97 31.10
C ARG A 144 -8.35 43.90 31.47
N MET A 145 -7.12 43.54 31.11
CA MET A 145 -5.94 44.38 31.33
C MET A 145 -6.07 45.73 30.62
N THR A 146 -6.43 45.73 29.33
CA THR A 146 -6.60 46.95 28.54
C THR A 146 -7.71 47.85 29.10
N THR A 147 -8.81 47.26 29.55
CA THR A 147 -9.91 47.99 30.21
C THR A 147 -9.43 48.68 31.50
N SER A 148 -8.73 47.95 32.37
CA SER A 148 -8.17 48.52 33.61
C SER A 148 -7.19 49.65 33.35
N LEU A 149 -6.34 49.53 32.32
CA LEU A 149 -5.42 50.60 31.92
C LEU A 149 -6.17 51.85 31.44
N ARG A 150 -7.25 51.67 30.66
CA ARG A 150 -8.08 52.77 30.16
C ARG A 150 -8.78 53.52 31.29
N GLU A 151 -9.36 52.78 32.24
CA GLU A 151 -10.00 53.38 33.41
C GLU A 151 -8.99 54.14 34.30
N ALA A 152 -7.79 53.58 34.48
CA ALA A 152 -6.73 54.24 35.26
C ALA A 152 -6.27 55.55 34.60
N THR A 153 -6.09 55.57 33.28
CA THR A 153 -5.69 56.78 32.54
C THR A 153 -6.79 57.86 32.58
N GLN A 154 -8.06 57.48 32.41
CA GLN A 154 -9.19 58.41 32.52
C GLN A 154 -9.29 59.04 33.93
N LYS A 155 -9.11 58.25 34.99
CA LYS A 155 -9.11 58.77 36.37
C LYS A 155 -7.98 59.77 36.61
N MET A 156 -6.77 59.51 36.08
CA MET A 156 -5.64 60.42 36.19
C MET A 156 -5.87 61.75 35.44
N GLN A 157 -6.57 61.72 34.29
CA GLN A 157 -6.92 62.93 33.55
C GLN A 157 -7.97 63.76 34.30
N GLN A 158 -9.02 63.14 34.84
CA GLN A 158 -10.04 63.83 35.64
C GLN A 158 -9.46 64.53 36.88
N GLN A 159 -8.49 63.90 37.56
CA GLN A 159 -7.81 64.51 38.72
C GLN A 159 -6.90 65.69 38.34
N ARG A 160 -6.42 65.76 37.10
CA ARG A 160 -5.60 66.88 36.62
C ARG A 160 -6.43 68.09 36.20
N GLU A 161 -7.72 67.89 35.93
CA GLU A 161 -8.65 68.94 35.49
C GLU A 161 -9.48 69.53 36.64
N ALA A 162 -9.43 68.92 37.84
CA ALA A 162 -10.05 69.40 39.07
C ALA A 162 -9.07 70.21 39.92
#